data_AF-A0A428WPI6-F1
#
_entry.id   AF-A0A428WPI6-F1
#
_cell.length_a   1.000
_cell.length_b   1.000
_cell.length_c   1.000
_cell.angle_alpha   90.00
_cell.angle_beta   90.00
_cell.angle_gamma   90.00
#
_symmetry.space_group_name_H-M   'P 1'
#
loop_
_entity.id
_entity.type
_entity.pdbx_description
1 polymer ?
#
loop_
_entity_poly.entity_id
_entity_poly.type
_entity_poly.pdbx_seq_one_letter_code
_entity_poly.pdbx_strand_id
1 'polypeptide(L)'
;MPDTLDAAMVRTWCGLALEALGKARESIDAINVYPVADGDTGTNLYFTVESAAQAVEAVFAAHAEMAAVPAAPGGGGEAGGGGRDGGHLRV
;
A
#
# COMPACT_ATOMS: atom_id res chain seq x y z
N MET A 1 17.83 9.00 -15.18
CA MET A 1 17.55 8.91 -13.72
C MET A 1 16.72 7.66 -13.51
N PRO A 2 16.87 6.89 -12.42
CA PRO A 2 15.89 5.87 -12.11
C PRO A 2 14.56 6.55 -11.80
N ASP A 3 13.47 6.05 -12.37
CA ASP A 3 12.12 6.53 -12.05
C ASP A 3 11.85 6.19 -10.58
N THR A 4 11.69 7.21 -9.74
CA THR A 4 11.40 7.02 -8.31
C THR A 4 9.91 6.80 -8.11
N LEU A 5 9.57 5.67 -7.47
CA LEU A 5 8.21 5.37 -7.05
C LEU A 5 7.91 6.10 -5.72
N ASP A 6 7.08 7.14 -5.75
CA ASP A 6 6.63 7.84 -4.55
C ASP A 6 5.32 7.26 -3.98
N ALA A 7 4.99 7.65 -2.75
CA ALA A 7 3.82 7.11 -2.04
C ALA A 7 2.49 7.43 -2.75
N ALA A 8 2.38 8.59 -3.41
CA ALA A 8 1.17 8.96 -4.13
C ALA A 8 1.00 8.08 -5.38
N MET A 9 2.09 7.81 -6.08
CA MET A 9 2.10 6.92 -7.23
C MET A 9 1.75 5.48 -6.85
N VAL A 10 2.23 4.98 -5.70
CA VAL A 10 1.80 3.66 -5.17
C VAL A 10 0.30 3.64 -4.89
N ARG A 11 -0.24 4.69 -4.24
CA ARG A 11 -1.67 4.81 -3.95
C ARG A 11 -2.52 4.79 -5.22
N THR A 12 -2.14 5.58 -6.22
CA THR A 12 -2.82 5.59 -7.52
C THR A 12 -2.73 4.23 -8.21
N TRP A 13 -1.55 3.60 -8.20
CA TRP A 13 -1.35 2.28 -8.78
C TRP A 13 -2.25 1.22 -8.11
N CYS A 14 -2.35 1.21 -6.78
CA CYS A 14 -3.24 0.29 -6.06
C CYS A 14 -4.71 0.46 -6.49
N GLY A 15 -5.20 1.69 -6.63
CA GLY A 15 -6.56 1.97 -7.09
C GLY A 15 -6.81 1.48 -8.52
N LEU A 16 -5.89 1.79 -9.44
CA LEU A 16 -6.00 1.35 -10.84
C LEU A 16 -5.89 -0.18 -10.99
N ALA A 17 -5.00 -0.81 -10.23
CA ALA A 17 -4.84 -2.26 -10.23
C ALA A 17 -6.09 -2.95 -9.69
N LEU A 18 -6.70 -2.42 -8.62
CA LEU A 18 -7.95 -2.96 -8.06
C LEU A 18 -9.09 -2.89 -9.08
N GLU A 19 -9.25 -1.76 -9.76
CA GLU A 19 -10.26 -1.60 -10.82
C GLU A 19 -10.02 -2.57 -11.98
N ALA A 20 -8.76 -2.67 -12.45
CA ALA A 20 -8.40 -3.55 -13.55
C ALA A 20 -8.62 -5.03 -13.22
N LEU A 21 -8.21 -5.47 -12.02
CA LEU A 21 -8.40 -6.84 -11.57
C LEU A 21 -9.88 -7.17 -11.31
N GLY A 22 -10.66 -6.20 -10.82
CA GLY A 22 -12.12 -6.38 -10.68
C GLY A 22 -12.79 -6.72 -12.02
N LYS A 23 -12.35 -6.08 -13.12
CA LYS A 23 -12.83 -6.36 -14.48
C LYS A 23 -12.27 -7.67 -15.06
N ALA A 24 -11.02 -8.02 -14.72
CA ALA A 24 -10.31 -9.13 -15.35
C ALA A 24 -10.44 -10.47 -14.60
N ARG A 25 -10.87 -10.48 -13.32
CA ARG A 25 -10.81 -11.67 -12.45
C ARG A 25 -11.39 -12.93 -13.08
N GLU A 26 -12.59 -12.85 -13.68
CA GLU A 26 -13.25 -14.01 -14.28
C GLU A 26 -12.50 -14.53 -15.51
N SER A 27 -11.91 -13.62 -16.30
CA SER A 27 -11.08 -14.01 -17.45
C SER A 27 -9.77 -14.66 -17.01
N ILE A 28 -9.19 -14.23 -15.88
CA ILE A 28 -7.97 -14.80 -15.31
C ILE A 28 -8.27 -16.17 -14.69
N ASP A 29 -9.37 -16.28 -13.95
CA ASP A 29 -9.87 -17.54 -13.38
C ASP A 29 -10.06 -18.60 -14.48
N ALA A 30 -10.54 -18.19 -15.66
CA ALA A 30 -10.74 -19.08 -16.81
C ALA A 30 -9.44 -19.52 -17.53
N ILE A 31 -8.33 -18.79 -17.36
CA ILE A 31 -7.04 -19.11 -18.00
C ILE A 31 -6.20 -20.10 -17.19
N ASN A 32 -6.42 -20.20 -15.87
CA ASN A 32 -5.62 -21.08 -15.04
C ASN A 32 -5.96 -22.56 -15.29
N VAL A 33 -5.27 -23.18 -16.26
CA VAL A 33 -5.50 -24.57 -16.70
C VAL A 33 -4.22 -25.41 -16.62
N TYR A 34 -3.64 -25.63 -15.42
CA TYR A 34 -2.80 -26.82 -15.16
C TYR A 34 -2.43 -27.06 -13.67
N PRO A 35 -2.43 -28.32 -13.15
CA PRO A 35 -3.07 -29.53 -13.66
C PRO A 35 -4.54 -29.67 -13.19
N VAL A 36 -5.00 -28.84 -12.25
CA VAL A 36 -6.39 -28.73 -11.82
C VAL A 36 -6.75 -27.25 -11.86
N ALA A 37 -7.78 -26.88 -12.61
CA ALA A 37 -8.28 -25.51 -12.62
C ALA A 37 -8.94 -25.24 -11.26
N ASP A 38 -8.25 -24.48 -10.40
CA ASP A 38 -8.80 -24.04 -9.10
C ASP A 38 -9.81 -22.89 -9.29
N GLY A 39 -9.79 -22.23 -10.47
CA GLY A 39 -10.79 -21.26 -10.89
C GLY A 39 -10.86 -20.00 -10.02
N ASP A 40 -9.82 -19.74 -9.23
CA ASP A 40 -9.82 -18.71 -8.19
C ASP A 40 -8.63 -17.75 -8.29
N THR A 41 -7.77 -17.89 -9.31
CA THR A 41 -6.52 -17.13 -9.43
C THR A 41 -6.75 -15.64 -9.58
N GLY A 42 -7.65 -15.22 -10.47
CA GLY A 42 -8.08 -13.84 -10.63
C GLY A 42 -8.78 -13.32 -9.37
N THR A 43 -9.56 -14.16 -8.71
CA THR A 43 -10.22 -13.81 -7.44
C THR A 43 -9.20 -13.58 -6.31
N ASN A 44 -8.19 -14.44 -6.17
CA ASN A 44 -7.11 -14.30 -5.19
C ASN A 44 -6.24 -13.07 -5.46
N LEU A 45 -5.96 -12.76 -6.73
CA LEU A 45 -5.27 -11.53 -7.11
C LEU A 45 -6.08 -10.28 -6.77
N TYR A 46 -7.39 -10.29 -7.03
CA TYR A 46 -8.29 -9.21 -6.64
C TYR A 46 -8.25 -8.97 -5.12
N PHE A 47 -8.40 -10.01 -4.30
CA PHE A 47 -8.35 -9.87 -2.84
C PHE A 47 -7.00 -9.41 -2.31
N THR A 48 -5.90 -9.85 -2.94
CA THR A 48 -4.56 -9.40 -2.60
C THR A 48 -4.41 -7.90 -2.81
N VAL A 49 -4.85 -7.39 -3.97
CA VAL A 49 -4.76 -5.96 -4.29
C VAL A 49 -5.79 -5.13 -3.53
N GLU A 50 -6.98 -5.68 -3.24
CA GLU A 50 -7.97 -5.04 -2.37
C GLU A 50 -7.40 -4.80 -0.97
N SER A 51 -6.76 -5.82 -0.39
CA SER A 51 -6.08 -5.72 0.91
C SER A 51 -4.95 -4.69 0.87
N ALA A 52 -4.16 -4.68 -0.21
CA ALA A 52 -3.09 -3.69 -0.39
C ALA A 52 -3.63 -2.25 -0.49
N ALA A 53 -4.71 -2.04 -1.26
CA ALA A 53 -5.35 -0.74 -1.42
C ALA A 53 -5.89 -0.22 -0.09
N GLN A 54 -6.55 -1.07 0.70
CA GLN A 54 -7.01 -0.73 2.04
C GLN A 54 -5.86 -0.33 2.97
N ALA A 55 -4.76 -1.09 2.96
CA ALA A 55 -3.59 -0.80 3.77
C ALA A 55 -2.95 0.55 3.39
N VAL A 56 -2.84 0.85 2.10
CA VAL A 56 -2.30 2.14 1.63
C VAL A 56 -3.19 3.29 2.07
N GLU A 57 -4.50 3.19 1.90
CA GLU A 57 -5.44 4.23 2.35
C GLU A 57 -5.35 4.48 3.87
N ALA A 58 -5.21 3.42 4.67
CA ALA A 58 -5.04 3.54 6.12
C ALA A 58 -3.76 4.30 6.50
N VAL A 59 -2.65 4.05 5.80
CA VAL A 59 -1.38 4.79 6.01
C VAL A 59 -1.54 6.27 5.67
N PHE A 60 -2.22 6.59 4.56
CA PHE A 60 -2.49 7.97 4.18
C PHE A 60 -3.38 8.70 5.20
N ALA A 61 -4.41 8.02 5.70
CA ALA A 61 -5.29 8.57 6.74
C ALA A 61 -4.51 8.87 8.03
N ALA A 62 -3.73 7.89 8.53
CA ALA A 62 -2.90 8.08 9.72
C ALA A 62 -1.87 9.22 9.55
N HIS A 63 -1.30 9.37 8.36
CA HIS A 63 -0.38 10.47 8.08
C HIS A 63 -1.07 11.84 8.09
N ALA A 64 -2.27 11.93 7.52
CA ALA A 64 -3.06 13.16 7.54
C ALA A 64 -3.46 13.55 8.98
N GLU A 65 -3.83 12.57 9.80
CA GLU A 65 -4.13 12.79 11.22
C GLU A 65 -2.91 13.31 11.99
N MET A 66 -1.73 12.70 11.82
CA MET A 66 -0.48 13.18 12.45
C MET A 66 -0.12 14.59 12.01
N ALA A 67 -0.31 14.93 10.74
CA ALA A 67 -0.06 16.27 10.22
C ALA A 67 -1.06 17.32 10.75
N ALA A 68 -2.26 16.89 11.13
CA ALA A 68 -3.29 17.76 11.70
C ALA A 68 -3.11 18.03 13.20
N VAL A 69 -2.27 17.26 13.91
CA VAL A 69 -1.93 17.54 15.32
C VAL A 69 -1.06 18.80 15.37
N PRO A 70 -1.53 19.93 15.95
CA PRO A 70 -0.68 21.10 16.09
C PRO A 70 0.51 20.76 16.97
N ALA A 71 1.71 21.17 16.56
CA ALA A 71 2.90 21.07 17.38
C ALA A 71 2.60 21.73 18.73
N ALA A 72 2.60 20.93 19.81
CA ALA A 72 2.39 21.47 21.15
C ALA A 72 3.39 22.62 21.38
N PRO A 73 2.95 23.78 21.92
CA PRO A 73 3.89 24.83 22.26
C PRO A 73 4.87 24.25 23.29
N GLY A 74 6.16 24.31 22.98
CA GLY A 74 7.22 23.69 23.76
C GLY A 74 7.16 24.09 25.24
N GLY A 75 6.71 23.17 26.08
CA GLY A 75 7.00 23.17 27.51
C GLY A 75 8.35 22.50 27.71
N GLY A 76 9.35 23.27 28.11
CA GLY A 76 10.73 22.82 28.28
C GLY A 76 10.88 21.62 29.23
N GLY A 77 11.80 20.72 28.87
CA GLY A 77 12.24 19.60 29.67
C GLY A 77 13.13 18.67 28.84
N GLU A 78 14.44 18.88 28.91
CA GLU A 78 15.47 18.09 28.24
C GLU A 78 15.48 16.63 28.71
N ALA A 79 15.53 15.66 27.78
CA ALA A 79 16.28 14.41 27.95
C ALA A 79 16.44 13.65 26.62
N GLY A 80 17.69 13.48 26.18
CA GLY A 80 18.10 12.32 25.37
C GLY A 80 18.16 12.50 23.86
N GLY A 81 19.17 13.23 23.36
CA GLY A 81 19.58 13.16 21.97
C GLY A 81 20.39 11.90 21.64
N GLY A 82 20.18 11.38 20.44
CA GLY A 82 20.92 10.28 19.80
C GLY A 82 19.91 9.34 19.16
N GLY A 83 19.65 9.33 17.86
CA GLY A 83 20.51 9.52 16.70
C GLY A 83 19.83 8.70 15.60
N ARG A 84 19.61 9.33 14.44
CA ARG A 84 18.88 8.79 13.29
C ARG A 84 19.61 7.57 12.73
N ASP A 85 18.87 6.58 12.25
CA ASP A 85 19.31 5.76 11.12
C ASP A 85 18.09 5.31 10.30
N GLY A 86 18.09 5.70 9.03
CA GLY A 86 17.04 5.38 8.06
C GLY A 86 16.96 3.88 7.83
N GLY A 87 15.81 3.30 8.19
CA GLY A 87 15.46 1.94 7.83
C GLY A 87 15.02 1.88 6.38
N HIS A 88 15.97 1.62 5.48
CA HIS A 88 15.71 1.05 4.15
C HIS A 88 14.72 -0.12 4.32
N LEU A 89 13.54 -0.03 3.69
CA LEU A 89 12.71 -1.22 3.50
C LEU A 89 13.47 -2.13 2.52
N ARG A 90 14.07 -3.21 3.04
CA ARG A 90 14.53 -4.31 2.21
C ARG A 90 13.33 -5.23 2.00
N VAL A 91 13.03 -5.47 0.72
CA VAL A 91 12.14 -6.53 0.23
C VAL A 91 12.71 -7.88 0.64
#